data_AF-A0A8T6VTH7-F1
#
_entry.id   AF-A0A8T6VTH7-F1
#
_cell.length_a   1.000
_cell.length_b   1.000
_cell.length_c   1.000
_cell.angle_alpha   90.00
_cell.angle_beta   90.00
_cell.angle_gamma   90.00
#
_symmetry.space_group_name_H-M   'P 1'
#
loop_
_entity.id
_entity.type
_entity.pdbx_description
1 polymer ?
#
loop_
_entity_poly.entity_id
_entity_poly.type
_entity_poly.pdbx_seq_one_letter_code
_entity_poly.pdbx_strand_id
1 'polypeptide(L)' 'MAKCSNCGMEVATPRKTWKMAGRPDKMGKRTELTIGLFDCPGCGKTFRKVLKKRKI' A
#
# COMPACT_ATOMS: atom_id res chain seq x y z
N MET A 1 2.65 -7.90 6.55
CA MET A 1 1.22 -7.95 6.93
C MET A 1 0.65 -6.54 6.93
N ALA A 2 -0.63 -6.39 6.64
CA ALA A 2 -1.35 -5.12 6.64
C ALA A 2 -2.61 -5.26 7.50
N LYS A 3 -2.78 -4.33 8.45
CA LYS A 3 -3.95 -4.28 9.32
C LYS A 3 -5.13 -3.64 8.60
N CYS A 4 -6.28 -4.32 8.62
CA CYS A 4 -7.54 -3.80 8.09
C CYS A 4 -8.07 -2.68 9.00
N SER A 5 -8.30 -1.49 8.45
CA SER A 5 -8.82 -0.35 9.21
C SER A 5 -10.26 -0.54 9.71
N ASN A 6 -11.02 -1.46 9.11
CA ASN A 6 -12.44 -1.66 9.41
C ASN A 6 -12.68 -2.66 10.55
N CYS A 7 -11.86 -3.71 10.65
CA CYS A 7 -12.06 -4.78 11.64
C CYS A 7 -10.81 -5.13 12.45
N GLY A 8 -9.67 -4.49 12.17
CA GLY A 8 -8.42 -4.71 12.89
C GLY A 8 -7.68 -6.00 12.54
N MET A 9 -8.25 -6.87 11.70
CA MET A 9 -7.61 -8.12 11.26
C MET A 9 -6.35 -7.84 10.44
N GLU A 10 -5.31 -8.66 10.64
CA GLU A 10 -4.07 -8.58 9.88
C GLU A 10 -4.08 -9.53 8.69
N VAL A 11 -3.82 -9.00 7.50
CA VAL A 11 -3.77 -9.77 6.25
C VAL A 11 -2.32 -9.80 5.77
N ALA A 12 -1.78 -11.01 5.55
CA ALA A 12 -0.39 -11.18 5.13
C ALA A 12 -0.18 -10.88 3.64
N THR A 13 -1.07 -11.40 2.79
CA THR A 13 -0.90 -11.44 1.34
C THR A 13 -1.74 -10.36 0.65
N PRO A 14 -1.11 -9.45 -0.13
CA PRO A 14 -1.86 -8.55 -0.99
C PRO A 14 -2.40 -9.31 -2.21
N ARG A 15 -3.63 -9.02 -2.61
CA ARG A 15 -4.21 -9.48 -3.88
C ARG A 15 -3.46 -8.93 -5.08
N LYS A 16 -3.06 -7.65 -5.02
CA LYS A 16 -2.28 -6.99 -6.09
C LYS A 16 -1.32 -5.99 -5.49
N THR A 17 -0.17 -5.83 -6.14
CA THR A 17 0.79 -4.77 -5.82
C THR A 17 1.10 -3.95 -7.07
N TRP A 18 1.36 -2.65 -6.89
CA TRP A 18 1.82 -1.77 -7.96
C TRP A 18 2.69 -0.64 -7.39
N LYS A 19 3.48 -0.03 -8.27
CA LYS A 19 4.33 1.12 -7.95
C LYS A 19 3.67 2.40 -8.41
N MET A 20 3.79 3.46 -7.62
CA MET A 20 3.31 4.80 -7.93
C MET A 20 4.42 5.80 -7.57
N ALA A 21 4.88 6.56 -8.55
CA ALA A 21 5.80 7.67 -8.33
C ALA A 21 5.00 8.97 -8.15
N GLY A 22 5.26 9.70 -7.07
CA GLY A 22 4.66 11.00 -6.81
C GLY A 22 5.32 12.13 -7.59
N ARG A 23 4.85 13.35 -7.32
CA ARG A 23 5.43 14.58 -7.87
C ARG A 23 6.92 14.70 -7.50
N PRO A 24 7.79 15.13 -8.42
CA PRO A 24 9.19 15.40 -8.10
C PRO A 24 9.32 16.52 -7.07
N ASP A 25 10.32 16.41 -6.19
CA ASP A 25 10.70 17.49 -5.27
C ASP A 25 11.49 18.60 -5.99
N LYS A 26 11.87 19.66 -5.27
CA LYS A 26 12.62 20.81 -5.83
C LYS A 26 13.96 20.39 -6.47
N MET A 27 14.54 19.29 -6.04
CA MET A 27 15.77 18.68 -6.57
C MET A 27 15.52 17.63 -7.66
N GLY A 28 14.27 17.45 -8.10
CA GLY A 28 13.89 16.51 -9.16
C GLY A 28 13.70 15.06 -8.74
N LYS A 29 13.93 14.68 -7.47
CA LYS A 29 13.74 13.30 -7.00
C LYS A 29 12.27 13.01 -6.77
N ARG A 30 11.81 11.82 -7.14
CA ARG A 30 10.44 11.37 -6.96
C ARG A 30 10.35 10.40 -5.80
N THR A 31 9.22 10.42 -5.10
CA THR A 31 8.94 9.38 -4.11
C THR A 31 8.18 8.25 -4.79
N GLU A 32 8.78 7.07 -4.87
CA GLU A 32 8.10 5.87 -5.34
C GLU A 32 7.51 5.10 -4.15
N LEU A 33 6.20 4.86 -4.22
CA LEU A 33 5.44 4.06 -3.27
C LEU A 33 5.08 2.73 -3.92
N THR A 34 5.31 1.63 -3.21
CA THR A 34 4.72 0.33 -3.55
C THR A 34 3.46 0.17 -2.72
N ILE A 35 2.31 0.08 -3.38
CA ILE A 35 1.00 -0.07 -2.74
C ILE A 35 0.53 -1.50 -2.94
N GLY A 36 0.03 -2.12 -1.88
CA GLY A 36 -0.69 -3.39 -1.91
C GLY A 36 -2.18 -3.19 -1.71
N LEU A 37 -3.00 -3.86 -2.52
CA LEU A 37 -4.43 -4.04 -2.30
C LEU A 37 -4.65 -5.38 -1.60
N PHE A 38 -5.43 -5.38 -0.53
CA PHE A 38 -5.74 -6.52 0.30
C PHE A 38 -7.25 -6.73 0.36
N ASP A 39 -7.66 -7.99 0.36
CA ASP A 39 -9.04 -8.38 0.65
C ASP A 39 -9.07 -8.90 2.09
N CYS A 40 -9.92 -8.31 2.93
CA CYS A 40 -9.98 -8.69 4.34
C CYS A 40 -10.92 -9.89 4.54
N PRO A 41 -10.44 -11.06 4.97
CA PRO A 41 -11.32 -12.22 5.18
C PRO A 41 -12.28 -12.02 6.36
N GLY A 42 -11.92 -11.17 7.34
CA GLY A 42 -12.77 -10.91 8.50
C GLY A 42 -14.00 -10.04 8.24
N CYS A 43 -13.99 -9.15 7.25
CA CYS A 43 -15.13 -8.26 6.98
C CYS A 43 -15.49 -8.12 5.49
N GLY A 44 -14.82 -8.87 4.60
CA GLY A 44 -15.05 -8.85 3.15
C GLY A 44 -14.66 -7.56 2.43
N LYS A 45 -14.22 -6.52 3.15
CA LYS A 45 -13.84 -5.23 2.54
C LYS A 45 -12.43 -5.29 1.96
N THR A 46 -12.24 -4.54 0.87
CA THR A 46 -10.93 -4.33 0.26
C THR A 46 -10.27 -3.08 0.84
N PHE A 47 -8.96 -3.10 1.02
CA PHE A 47 -8.20 -1.95 1.53
C PHE A 47 -6.81 -1.88 0.92
N ARG A 48 -6.23 -0.67 0.90
CA ARG A 48 -4.90 -0.41 0.35
C ARG A 48 -3.92 -0.08 1.46
N LYS A 49 -2.68 -0.56 1.35
CA LYS A 49 -1.59 -0.24 2.28
C LYS A 49 -0.30 0.01 1.53
N VAL A 50 0.47 1.00 1.97
CA VAL A 50 1.83 1.23 1.47
C VAL A 50 2.75 0.16 2.05
N LEU A 51 3.40 -0.61 1.17
CA LEU A 51 4.33 -1.69 1.52
C LEU A 51 5.77 -1.20 1.55
N LYS A 52 6.13 -0.29 0.63
CA LYS A 52 7.48 0.26 0.53
C LYS A 52 7.43 1.70 0.07
N LYS A 53 8.37 2.51 0.57
CA LYS A 53 8.59 3.89 0.15
C LYS A 53 10.08 4.05 -0.14
N ARG A 54 10.43 4.56 -1.32
CA ARG A 54 11.80 4.92 -1.68
C ARG A 54 11.84 6.23 -2.45
N LYS A 55 12.96 6.94 -2.38
CA LYS A 55 13.24 8.06 -3.30
C LYS A 55 13.95 7.51 -4.54
N ILE A 56 13.53 8.01 -5.70
CA ILE A 56 14.11 7.74 -7.03
C ILE A 56 14.50 9.05 -7.69
#